data_AF-A0A2A4WTS3-F1
#
_entry.id   AF-A0A2A4WTS3-F1
#
_cell.length_a   1.000
_cell.length_b   1.000
_cell.length_c   1.000
_cell.angle_alpha   90.00
_cell.angle_beta   90.00
_cell.angle_gamma   90.00
#
_symmetry.space_group_name_H-M   'P 1'
#
loop_
_entity.id
_entity.type
_entity.pdbx_description
1 polymer ?
#
loop_
_entity_poly.entity_id
_entity_poly.type
_entity_poly.pdbx_seq_one_letter_code
_entity_poly.pdbx_strand_id
1 'polypeptide(L)'
;MNGLPSDPRVFAVCNPYVPDFFSDPYVVIEAGLILLILIGIFSLVALYFCKWYFRKPVALWDRAFEKLATIAQRDVKSKKDIKSSYYDLTDLIKWYVGSRFLIPLISLTDDEAISYLKCHIKDGFLVENIAEIFRTALGIKYARYETLYESLQHDINVMQKIIQHTVPQKKRY
;
A
#
# COMPACT_ATOMS: atom_id res chain seq x y z
N MET A 1 87.00 -24.84 39.19
CA MET A 1 86.77 -24.10 37.93
C MET A 1 86.58 -25.13 36.83
N ASN A 2 85.33 -25.53 36.58
CA ASN A 2 84.99 -26.50 35.53
C ASN A 2 84.14 -25.77 34.50
N GLY A 3 84.73 -25.48 33.34
CA GLY A 3 84.04 -24.83 32.22
C GLY A 3 83.16 -25.83 31.48
N LEU A 4 81.88 -25.51 31.38
CA LEU A 4 80.93 -26.18 30.49
C LEU A 4 81.20 -25.71 29.04
N PRO A 5 81.23 -26.61 28.05
CA PRO A 5 81.19 -26.21 26.66
C PRO A 5 79.76 -25.74 26.31
N SER A 6 79.64 -24.46 25.97
CA SER A 6 78.46 -23.87 25.38
C SER A 6 78.31 -24.36 23.93
N ASP A 7 77.49 -25.38 23.72
CA ASP A 7 77.12 -25.86 22.37
C ASP A 7 76.11 -24.87 21.73
N PRO A 8 76.46 -24.18 20.63
CA PRO A 8 75.64 -23.13 20.03
C PRO A 8 74.49 -23.66 19.15
N ARG A 9 74.23 -24.97 19.10
CA ARG A 9 73.33 -25.57 18.09
C ARG A 9 71.85 -25.69 18.46
N VAL A 10 71.40 -25.17 19.61
CA VAL A 10 70.05 -25.46 20.13
C VAL A 10 69.00 -24.37 19.84
N PHE A 11 69.35 -23.26 19.19
CA PHE A 11 68.37 -22.22 18.84
C PHE A 11 68.01 -22.21 17.35
N ALA A 12 67.51 -23.34 16.84
CA ALA A 12 66.68 -23.31 15.63
C ALA A 12 65.27 -22.87 16.03
N VAL A 13 65.13 -21.55 16.17
CA VAL A 13 63.87 -20.85 16.39
C VAL A 13 62.93 -21.24 15.24
N CYS A 14 61.88 -22.01 15.53
CA CYS A 14 60.73 -22.13 14.65
C CYS A 14 60.12 -20.73 14.52
N ASN A 15 60.51 -19.99 13.48
CA ASN A 15 59.82 -18.78 13.08
C ASN A 15 58.47 -19.22 12.52
N PRO A 16 57.33 -18.95 13.18
CA PRO A 16 56.04 -19.23 12.58
C PRO A 16 55.96 -18.36 11.33
N TYR A 17 55.96 -19.00 10.16
CA TYR A 17 55.67 -18.33 8.90
C TYR A 17 54.25 -17.77 9.02
N VAL A 18 54.13 -16.53 9.49
CA VAL A 18 52.93 -15.74 9.38
C VAL A 18 52.93 -15.26 7.94
N PRO A 19 52.03 -15.77 7.07
CA PRO A 19 51.95 -15.23 5.72
C PRO A 19 51.60 -13.75 5.86
N ASP A 20 52.52 -12.87 5.48
CA ASP A 20 52.30 -11.43 5.41
C ASP A 20 51.32 -11.15 4.27
N PHE A 21 50.04 -11.39 4.54
CA PHE A 21 48.91 -11.29 3.62
C PHE A 21 48.80 -9.89 2.97
N PHE A 22 49.40 -8.88 3.60
CA PHE A 22 49.39 -7.49 3.17
C PHE A 22 50.60 -7.08 2.33
N SER A 23 51.61 -7.94 2.18
CA SER A 23 52.83 -7.63 1.43
C SER A 23 52.71 -7.91 -0.06
N ASP A 24 51.74 -8.75 -0.47
CA ASP A 24 51.50 -9.05 -1.86
C ASP A 24 50.53 -8.00 -2.47
N PRO A 25 50.98 -7.17 -3.43
CA PRO A 25 50.16 -6.13 -4.02
C PRO A 25 48.91 -6.70 -4.73
N TYR A 26 48.94 -7.95 -5.19
CA TYR A 26 47.79 -8.57 -5.85
C TYR A 26 46.64 -8.86 -4.87
N VAL A 27 46.97 -9.34 -3.66
CA VAL A 27 45.98 -9.65 -2.62
C VAL A 27 45.26 -8.37 -2.14
N VAL A 28 45.98 -7.26 -2.05
CA VAL A 28 45.42 -5.96 -1.69
C VAL A 28 44.44 -5.44 -2.76
N ILE A 29 44.75 -5.66 -4.04
CA ILE A 29 43.88 -5.26 -5.15
C ILE A 29 42.60 -6.11 -5.18
N GLU A 30 42.69 -7.42 -5.03
CA GLU A 30 41.53 -8.31 -5.01
C GLU A 30 40.59 -8.00 -3.83
N ALA A 31 41.14 -7.80 -2.63
CA ALA A 31 40.37 -7.40 -1.45
C ALA A 31 39.64 -6.05 -1.66
N GLY A 32 40.31 -5.10 -2.32
CA GLY A 32 39.73 -3.80 -2.67
C GLY A 32 38.53 -3.93 -3.62
N LEU A 33 38.63 -4.79 -4.64
CA LEU A 33 37.53 -5.04 -5.58
C LEU A 33 36.33 -5.71 -4.90
N ILE A 34 36.57 -6.69 -4.03
CA ILE A 34 35.50 -7.35 -3.27
C ILE A 34 34.79 -6.35 -2.36
N LEU A 35 35.54 -5.47 -1.68
CA LEU A 35 34.96 -4.43 -0.83
C LEU A 35 34.10 -3.45 -1.64
N LEU A 36 34.56 -3.06 -2.84
CA LEU A 36 33.83 -2.15 -3.73
C LEU A 36 32.51 -2.80 -4.20
N ILE A 37 32.54 -4.09 -4.55
CA ILE A 37 31.34 -4.86 -4.91
C ILE A 37 30.38 -4.96 -3.72
N LEU A 38 30.87 -5.24 -2.51
CA LEU A 38 30.03 -5.31 -1.31
C LEU A 38 29.37 -3.97 -0.97
N ILE A 39 30.11 -2.86 -1.09
CA ILE A 39 29.55 -1.51 -0.92
C ILE A 39 28.51 -1.22 -2.01
N GLY A 40 28.78 -1.60 -3.25
CA GLY A 40 27.85 -1.48 -4.36
C GLY A 40 26.54 -2.21 -4.09
N ILE A 41 26.61 -3.49 -3.72
CA ILE A 41 25.46 -4.32 -3.37
C ILE A 41 24.72 -3.73 -2.16
N PHE A 42 25.43 -3.35 -1.11
CA PHE A 42 24.84 -2.75 0.08
C PHE A 42 24.09 -1.45 -0.24
N SER A 43 24.67 -0.59 -1.09
CA SER A 43 24.02 0.64 -1.55
C SER A 43 22.77 0.35 -2.37
N LEU A 44 22.79 -0.68 -3.23
CA LEU A 44 21.65 -1.11 -4.04
C LEU A 44 20.51 -1.65 -3.19
N VAL A 45 20.84 -2.50 -2.21
CA VAL A 45 19.88 -3.05 -1.24
C VAL A 45 19.32 -1.93 -0.37
N ALA A 46 20.16 -1.02 0.14
CA ALA A 46 19.72 0.12 0.93
C ALA A 46 18.77 1.03 0.14
N LEU A 47 19.07 1.32 -1.15
CA LEU A 47 18.18 2.09 -2.01
C LEU A 47 16.86 1.36 -2.28
N TYR A 48 16.90 0.05 -2.50
CA TYR A 48 15.70 -0.76 -2.67
C TYR A 48 14.82 -0.77 -1.42
N PHE A 49 15.43 -0.96 -0.24
CA PHE A 49 14.75 -0.91 1.05
C PHE A 49 14.23 0.49 1.38
N CYS A 50 14.99 1.55 1.14
CA CYS A 50 14.51 2.93 1.30
C CYS A 50 13.29 3.18 0.39
N LYS A 51 13.36 2.78 -0.89
CA LYS A 51 12.23 2.93 -1.81
C LYS A 51 10.98 2.15 -1.35
N TRP A 52 11.16 1.01 -0.70
CA TRP A 52 10.07 0.22 -0.16
C TRP A 52 9.51 0.80 1.16
N TYR A 53 10.39 1.22 2.08
CA TYR A 53 10.02 1.75 3.39
C TYR A 53 9.39 3.14 3.32
N PHE A 54 9.82 3.98 2.37
CA PHE A 54 9.22 5.31 2.13
C PHE A 54 7.93 5.28 1.30
N ARG A 55 7.34 4.11 1.05
CA ARG A 55 5.95 4.04 0.56
C ARG A 55 5.02 4.55 1.66
N LYS A 56 4.70 5.84 1.59
CA LYS A 56 3.74 6.48 2.49
C LYS A 56 2.44 5.65 2.46
N PRO A 57 1.83 5.36 3.62
CA PRO A 57 0.53 4.72 3.64
C PRO A 57 -0.44 5.60 2.85
N VAL A 58 -1.00 5.06 1.77
CA VAL A 58 -2.00 5.75 0.95
C VAL A 58 -3.20 6.03 1.85
N ALA A 59 -3.64 7.28 1.91
CA ALA A 59 -4.75 7.63 2.77
C ALA A 59 -6.04 6.96 2.28
N LEU A 60 -6.96 6.69 3.21
CA LEU A 60 -8.18 5.93 2.90
C LEU A 60 -9.03 6.62 1.81
N TRP A 61 -9.12 7.95 1.84
CA TRP A 61 -9.82 8.75 0.84
C TRP A 61 -9.12 8.76 -0.51
N ASP A 62 -7.78 8.77 -0.56
CA ASP A 62 -7.03 8.71 -1.82
C ASP A 62 -7.30 7.38 -2.54
N ARG A 63 -7.30 6.28 -1.78
CA ARG A 63 -7.66 4.95 -2.31
C ARG A 63 -9.12 4.88 -2.76
N ALA A 64 -10.02 5.57 -2.07
CA ALA A 64 -11.42 5.65 -2.47
C ALA A 64 -11.60 6.43 -3.77
N PHE A 65 -10.88 7.55 -3.96
CA PHE A 65 -10.88 8.31 -5.21
C PHE A 65 -10.31 7.50 -6.37
N GLU A 66 -9.22 6.75 -6.16
CA GLU A 66 -8.64 5.89 -7.19
C GLU A 66 -9.62 4.81 -7.65
N LYS A 67 -10.29 4.14 -6.70
CA LYS A 67 -11.33 3.15 -7.01
C LYS A 67 -12.53 3.78 -7.71
N LEU A 68 -12.98 4.95 -7.26
CA LEU A 68 -14.10 5.66 -7.87
C LEU A 68 -13.78 6.09 -9.31
N ALA A 69 -12.57 6.61 -9.55
CA ALA A 69 -12.09 6.95 -10.88
C ALA A 69 -12.06 5.74 -11.82
N THR A 70 -11.65 4.57 -11.30
CA THR A 70 -11.68 3.30 -12.04
C THR A 70 -13.10 2.93 -12.48
N ILE A 71 -14.09 3.09 -11.60
CA ILE A 71 -15.50 2.83 -11.91
C ILE A 71 -16.02 3.85 -12.94
N ALA A 72 -15.67 5.13 -12.77
CA ALA A 72 -16.10 6.22 -13.65
C ALA A 72 -15.55 6.13 -15.08
N GLN A 73 -14.31 5.64 -15.24
CA GLN A 73 -13.66 5.49 -16.55
C GLN A 73 -14.04 4.20 -17.28
N ARG A 74 -14.82 3.31 -16.65
CA ARG A 74 -15.24 2.06 -17.29
C ARG A 74 -16.15 2.37 -18.48
N ASP A 75 -15.81 1.79 -19.64
CA ASP A 75 -16.61 1.88 -20.85
C ASP A 75 -17.88 1.01 -20.69
N VAL A 76 -19.02 1.66 -20.48
CA VAL A 76 -20.30 1.01 -20.23
C VAL A 76 -21.08 0.93 -21.55
N LYS A 77 -21.18 -0.28 -22.12
CA LYS A 77 -21.86 -0.52 -23.40
C LYS A 77 -23.18 -1.25 -23.24
N SER A 78 -23.39 -1.90 -22.10
CA SER A 78 -24.57 -2.72 -21.86
C SER A 78 -25.14 -2.55 -20.45
N LYS A 79 -26.41 -2.92 -20.29
CA LYS A 79 -27.07 -2.97 -18.98
C LYS A 79 -26.37 -3.91 -17.99
N LYS A 80 -25.67 -4.93 -18.50
CA LYS A 80 -24.86 -5.83 -17.66
C LYS A 80 -23.64 -5.11 -17.09
N ASP A 81 -23.01 -4.24 -17.88
CA ASP A 81 -21.85 -3.46 -17.44
C ASP A 81 -22.26 -2.42 -16.41
N ILE A 82 -23.41 -1.75 -16.60
CA ILE A 82 -24.01 -0.87 -15.58
C ILE A 82 -24.20 -1.62 -14.27
N LYS A 83 -24.81 -2.81 -14.33
CA LYS A 83 -25.03 -3.63 -13.14
C LYS A 83 -23.72 -3.98 -12.44
N SER A 84 -22.68 -4.33 -13.20
CA SER A 84 -21.35 -4.57 -12.65
C SER A 84 -20.77 -3.33 -11.97
N SER A 85 -20.92 -2.16 -12.59
CA SER A 85 -20.43 -0.90 -12.02
C SER A 85 -21.17 -0.51 -10.73
N TYR A 86 -22.47 -0.81 -10.63
CA TYR A 86 -23.22 -0.60 -9.39
C TYR A 86 -22.76 -1.53 -8.26
N TYR A 87 -22.43 -2.80 -8.56
CA TYR A 87 -21.83 -3.69 -7.55
C TYR A 87 -20.49 -3.16 -7.05
N ASP A 88 -19.62 -2.70 -7.95
CA ASP A 88 -18.34 -2.12 -7.57
C ASP A 88 -18.52 -0.83 -6.74
N LEU A 89 -19.54 -0.04 -7.07
CA LEU A 89 -19.88 1.20 -6.36
C LEU A 89 -20.41 0.91 -4.95
N THR A 90 -21.34 -0.03 -4.80
CA THR A 90 -21.90 -0.39 -3.48
C THR A 90 -20.85 -1.04 -2.59
N ASP A 91 -19.99 -1.89 -3.15
CA ASP A 91 -18.85 -2.47 -2.42
C ASP A 91 -17.84 -1.40 -2.00
N LEU A 92 -17.54 -0.43 -2.87
CA LEU A 92 -16.70 0.72 -2.54
C LEU A 92 -17.28 1.52 -1.38
N ILE A 93 -18.60 1.78 -1.37
CA ILE A 93 -19.28 2.50 -0.29
C ILE A 93 -19.15 1.74 1.03
N LYS A 94 -19.50 0.44 1.05
CA LYS A 94 -19.41 -0.39 2.26
C LYS A 94 -17.99 -0.43 2.80
N TRP A 95 -17.01 -0.62 1.92
CA TRP A 95 -15.60 -0.63 2.29
C TRP A 95 -15.13 0.72 2.84
N TYR A 96 -15.44 1.82 2.14
CA TYR A 96 -14.98 3.16 2.50
C TYR A 96 -15.58 3.59 3.84
N VAL A 97 -16.91 3.54 3.95
CA VAL A 97 -17.63 4.00 5.15
C VAL A 97 -17.35 3.08 6.32
N GLY A 98 -17.32 1.76 6.09
CA GLY A 98 -16.98 0.79 7.12
C GLY A 98 -15.57 1.02 7.67
N SER A 99 -14.60 1.27 6.80
CA SER A 99 -13.22 1.56 7.23
C SER A 99 -13.09 2.95 7.87
N ARG A 100 -13.84 3.95 7.41
CA ARG A 100 -13.76 5.34 7.88
C ARG A 100 -14.38 5.55 9.26
N PHE A 101 -15.48 4.83 9.54
CA PHE A 101 -16.22 4.93 10.79
C PHE A 101 -16.05 3.70 11.70
N LEU A 102 -15.21 2.73 11.29
CA LEU A 102 -14.96 1.47 12.01
C LEU A 102 -16.25 0.66 12.24
N ILE A 103 -17.07 0.55 11.19
CA ILE A 103 -18.36 -0.13 11.19
C ILE A 103 -18.29 -1.39 10.29
N PRO A 104 -18.80 -2.56 10.72
CA PRO A 104 -18.80 -3.77 9.90
C PRO A 104 -19.89 -3.75 8.81
N LEU A 105 -19.71 -2.94 7.76
CA LEU A 105 -20.69 -2.83 6.65
C LEU A 105 -20.50 -3.89 5.55
N ILE A 106 -19.30 -4.43 5.38
CA ILE A 106 -18.96 -5.33 4.26
C ILE A 106 -19.77 -6.63 4.31
N SER A 107 -20.08 -7.12 5.51
CA SER A 107 -20.86 -8.36 5.71
C SER A 107 -22.37 -8.16 5.62
N LEU A 108 -22.84 -6.91 5.56
CA LEU A 108 -24.26 -6.59 5.57
C LEU A 108 -24.82 -6.53 4.14
N THR A 109 -26.08 -6.92 4.00
CA THR A 109 -26.85 -6.63 2.78
C THR A 109 -27.07 -5.13 2.62
N ASP A 110 -27.47 -4.67 1.44
CA ASP A 110 -27.63 -3.24 1.17
C ASP A 110 -28.70 -2.60 2.10
N ASP A 111 -29.81 -3.30 2.35
CA ASP A 111 -30.88 -2.84 3.24
C ASP A 111 -30.44 -2.80 4.72
N GLU A 112 -29.70 -3.82 5.17
CA GLU A 112 -29.12 -3.86 6.51
C GLU A 112 -28.08 -2.76 6.69
N ALA A 113 -27.23 -2.52 5.68
CA ALA A 113 -26.23 -1.47 5.70
C ALA A 113 -26.88 -0.09 5.86
N ILE A 114 -27.96 0.22 5.15
CA ILE A 114 -28.72 1.47 5.31
C ILE A 114 -29.25 1.61 6.74
N SER A 115 -29.87 0.55 7.27
CA SER A 115 -30.44 0.57 8.62
C SER A 115 -29.36 0.77 9.68
N TYR A 116 -28.22 0.11 9.52
CA TYR A 116 -27.07 0.23 10.39
C TYR A 116 -26.46 1.64 10.33
N LEU A 117 -26.32 2.23 9.14
CA LEU A 117 -25.82 3.59 8.96
C LEU A 117 -26.70 4.62 9.67
N LYS A 118 -28.03 4.49 9.57
CA LYS A 118 -28.99 5.37 10.26
C LYS A 118 -28.88 5.32 11.78
N CYS A 119 -28.49 4.18 12.34
CA CYS A 119 -28.35 4.02 13.78
C CYS A 119 -27.01 4.58 14.30
N HIS A 120 -25.93 4.42 13.52
CA HIS A 120 -24.57 4.71 13.98
C HIS A 120 -24.00 6.06 13.51
N ILE A 121 -24.52 6.66 12.44
CA ILE A 121 -24.02 7.91 11.88
C ILE A 121 -25.09 9.00 12.01
N LYS A 122 -24.70 10.13 12.62
CA LYS A 122 -25.59 11.31 12.81
C LYS A 122 -25.59 12.27 11.61
N ASP A 123 -24.67 12.10 10.68
CA ASP A 123 -24.58 12.90 9.47
C ASP A 123 -25.68 12.50 8.48
N GLY A 124 -26.79 13.23 8.50
CA GLY A 124 -27.94 12.99 7.64
C GLY A 124 -27.64 13.16 6.16
N PHE A 125 -26.67 14.01 5.79
CA PHE A 125 -26.25 14.16 4.40
C PHE A 125 -25.58 12.86 3.93
N LEU A 126 -24.64 12.32 4.69
CA LEU A 126 -23.97 11.07 4.33
C LEU A 126 -24.96 9.90 4.25
N VAL A 127 -25.81 9.76 5.26
CA VAL A 127 -26.73 8.61 5.36
C VAL A 127 -27.79 8.62 4.26
N GLU A 128 -28.41 9.76 3.96
CA GLU A 128 -29.48 9.79 2.95
C GLU A 128 -28.93 9.60 1.54
N ASN A 129 -27.81 10.25 1.18
CA ASN A 129 -27.19 10.07 -0.14
C ASN A 129 -26.74 8.63 -0.36
N ILE A 130 -26.16 7.98 0.66
CA ILE A 130 -25.77 6.56 0.55
C ILE A 130 -27.01 5.66 0.42
N ALA A 131 -28.06 5.93 1.19
CA ALA A 131 -29.29 5.17 1.10
C ALA A 131 -29.95 5.30 -0.28
N GLU A 132 -29.89 6.47 -0.89
CA GLU A 132 -30.36 6.71 -2.26
C GLU A 132 -29.58 5.87 -3.28
N ILE A 133 -28.24 5.87 -3.22
CA ILE A 133 -27.41 5.05 -4.12
C ILE A 133 -27.75 3.56 -4.01
N PHE A 134 -27.90 3.04 -2.79
CA PHE A 134 -28.29 1.64 -2.57
C PHE A 134 -29.69 1.33 -3.10
N ARG A 135 -30.66 2.23 -2.91
CA ARG A 135 -32.02 2.08 -3.49
C ARG A 135 -31.97 2.05 -5.02
N THR A 136 -31.19 2.91 -5.64
CA THR A 136 -30.99 2.92 -7.09
C THR A 136 -30.37 1.60 -7.56
N ALA A 137 -29.36 1.09 -6.85
CA ALA A 137 -28.72 -0.18 -7.13
C ALA A 137 -29.70 -1.38 -7.08
N LEU A 138 -30.69 -1.36 -6.19
CA LEU A 138 -31.76 -2.38 -6.14
C LEU A 138 -32.74 -2.28 -7.34
N GLY A 139 -32.96 -1.06 -7.84
CA GLY A 139 -33.87 -0.75 -8.95
C GLY A 139 -33.32 -1.05 -10.35
N ILE A 140 -32.02 -1.32 -10.51
CA ILE A 140 -31.35 -1.46 -11.82
C ILE A 140 -31.95 -2.53 -12.73
N LYS A 141 -32.58 -3.56 -12.15
CA LYS A 141 -33.22 -4.64 -12.90
C LYS A 141 -34.41 -4.14 -13.73
N TYR A 142 -35.13 -3.12 -13.25
CA TYR A 142 -36.38 -2.65 -13.85
C TYR A 142 -36.23 -1.39 -14.71
N ALA A 143 -35.15 -0.64 -14.54
CA ALA A 143 -34.97 0.63 -15.26
C ALA A 143 -34.46 0.46 -16.70
N ARG A 144 -34.69 1.49 -17.51
CA ARG A 144 -34.22 1.60 -18.91
C ARG A 144 -32.73 1.95 -18.94
N TYR A 145 -32.07 1.62 -20.03
CA TYR A 145 -30.61 1.76 -20.15
C TYR A 145 -30.16 3.23 -20.04
N GLU A 146 -30.80 4.14 -20.77
CA GLU A 146 -30.41 5.55 -20.80
C GLU A 146 -30.52 6.19 -19.42
N THR A 147 -31.67 5.96 -18.75
CA THR A 147 -31.91 6.44 -17.38
C THR A 147 -30.90 5.88 -16.39
N LEU A 148 -30.46 4.63 -16.58
CA LEU A 148 -29.52 3.99 -15.68
C LEU A 148 -28.09 4.52 -15.83
N TYR A 149 -27.68 4.85 -17.05
CA TYR A 149 -26.37 5.44 -17.28
C TYR A 149 -26.27 6.83 -16.65
N GLU A 150 -27.30 7.66 -16.82
CA GLU A 150 -27.37 8.99 -16.19
C GLU A 150 -27.38 8.88 -14.65
N SER A 151 -28.18 7.98 -14.08
CA SER A 151 -28.18 7.72 -12.64
C SER A 151 -26.82 7.26 -12.13
N LEU A 152 -26.13 6.37 -12.84
CA LEU A 152 -24.80 5.90 -12.44
C LEU A 152 -23.79 7.05 -12.38
N GLN A 153 -23.77 7.92 -13.40
CA GLN A 153 -22.90 9.09 -13.40
C GLN A 153 -23.24 10.06 -12.27
N HIS A 154 -24.53 10.24 -11.99
CA HIS A 154 -24.97 11.04 -10.85
C HIS A 154 -24.48 10.46 -9.51
N ASP A 155 -24.68 9.16 -9.30
CA ASP A 155 -24.32 8.45 -8.06
C ASP A 155 -22.80 8.46 -7.83
N ILE A 156 -22.00 8.33 -8.89
CA ILE A 156 -20.54 8.48 -8.82
C ILE A 156 -20.15 9.88 -8.34
N ASN A 157 -20.79 10.92 -8.89
CA ASN A 157 -20.55 12.30 -8.49
C ASN A 157 -20.98 12.56 -7.04
N VAL A 158 -22.11 11.98 -6.61
CA VAL A 158 -22.57 12.03 -5.21
C VAL A 158 -21.56 11.36 -4.29
N MET A 159 -21.05 10.18 -4.66
CA MET A 159 -20.03 9.49 -3.88
C MET A 159 -18.74 10.30 -3.78
N GLN A 160 -18.32 10.96 -4.87
CA GLN A 160 -17.17 11.87 -4.84
C GLN A 160 -17.36 12.99 -3.81
N LYS A 161 -18.55 13.59 -3.75
CA LYS A 161 -18.89 14.63 -2.76
C LYS A 161 -18.89 14.08 -1.33
N ILE A 162 -19.39 12.86 -1.10
CA ILE A 162 -19.36 12.21 0.22
C ILE A 162 -17.91 12.02 0.70
N ILE A 163 -17.02 11.52 -0.17
CA ILE A 163 -15.60 11.35 0.17
C ILE A 163 -14.98 12.71 0.50
N GLN A 164 -15.23 13.74 -0.31
CA GLN A 164 -14.74 15.10 -0.05
C GLN A 164 -15.26 15.69 1.27
N HIS A 165 -16.53 15.44 1.60
CA HIS A 165 -17.17 15.93 2.82
C HIS A 165 -16.56 15.31 4.09
N THR A 166 -16.10 14.06 3.99
CA THR A 166 -15.60 13.27 5.12
C THR A 166 -14.08 13.33 5.30
N VAL A 167 -13.37 13.95 4.34
CA VAL A 167 -11.94 14.29 4.48
C VAL A 167 -11.78 15.35 5.58
N PRO A 168 -10.93 15.14 6.59
CA PRO A 168 -10.66 16.15 7.60
C PRO A 168 -10.06 17.39 6.92
N GLN A 169 -10.80 18.50 6.96
CA GLN A 169 -10.31 19.79 6.49
C GLN A 169 -9.03 20.14 7.26
N LYS A 170 -7.89 20.20 6.56
CA LYS A 170 -6.63 20.63 7.15
C LYS A 170 -6.81 22.08 7.61
N LYS A 171 -6.99 22.31 8.91
CA LYS A 171 -6.93 23.65 9.50
C LYS A 171 -5.60 24.27 9.08
N ARG A 172 -5.63 25.28 8.20
CA ARG A 172 -4.54 26.23 8.05
C ARG A 172 -4.48 27.01 9.36
N TYR A 173 -3.56 26.62 10.23
CA TYR A 173 -3.08 27.48 11.31
C TYR A 173 -2.06 28.45 10.73
#